data_AF-A0A1J3EC80-F1
#
_entry.id   AF-A0A1J3EC80-F1
#
_cell.length_a   1.000
_cell.length_b   1.000
_cell.length_c   1.000
_cell.angle_alpha   90.00
_cell.angle_beta   90.00
_cell.angle_gamma   90.00
#
_symmetry.space_group_name_H-M   'P 1'
#
loop_
_entity.id
_entity.type
_entity.pdbx_description
1 polymer ?
#
loop_
_entity_poly.entity_id
_entity_poly.type
_entity_poly.pdbx_seq_one_letter_code
_entity_poly.pdbx_strand_id
1 'polypeptide(L)'
;SFLPLCLLSMELLQSATFPSKQKLLIVVTIAIALFTIIPILYPFVEDPNIFLKQQHPSQTNIIKLQNSVVTTHETCDIFSGEWVPNREAPYYTNTTCWAIHEHQNCMKFGRPDTEFMKWKWKPDGCEDDLPVFDP
;
A
#
# COMPACT_ATOMS: atom_id res chain seq x y z
N SER A 1 19.80 11.12 4.42
CA SER A 1 19.19 12.40 4.86
C SER A 1 18.51 12.36 6.24
N PHE A 2 18.58 11.26 7.01
CA PHE A 2 17.99 11.15 8.36
C PHE A 2 18.99 11.36 9.52
N LEU A 3 20.30 11.40 9.23
CA LEU A 3 21.32 11.73 10.23
C LEU A 3 21.18 13.13 10.89
N PRO A 4 20.77 14.21 10.19
CA PRO A 4 20.74 15.54 10.81
C PRO A 4 19.60 15.69 11.82
N LEU A 5 18.51 14.92 11.70
CA LEU A 5 17.40 14.95 12.66
C LEU A 5 17.78 14.35 14.02
N CYS A 6 18.67 13.36 14.03
CA CYS A 6 19.13 12.73 15.28
C CYS A 6 20.07 13.68 16.05
N LEU A 7 20.94 14.41 15.34
CA LEU A 7 21.80 15.42 15.96
C LEU A 7 21.01 16.65 16.45
N LEU A 8 20.03 17.12 15.68
CA LEU A 8 19.08 18.16 16.11
C LEU A 8 18.27 17.73 17.35
N SER A 9 17.94 16.43 17.48
CA SER A 9 17.25 15.91 18.67
C SER A 9 18.13 15.87 19.92
N MET A 10 19.43 15.62 19.77
CA MET A 10 20.40 15.62 20.89
C MET A 10 20.77 17.03 21.35
N GLU A 11 20.89 17.98 20.41
CA GLU A 11 21.16 19.40 20.72
C GLU A 11 19.98 20.08 21.45
N LEU A 12 18.74 19.69 21.12
CA LEU A 12 17.54 20.13 21.84
C LEU A 12 17.47 19.58 23.28
N LEU A 13 18.06 18.41 23.56
CA LEU A 13 18.13 17.85 24.91
C LEU A 13 19.12 18.60 25.84
N GLN A 14 20.16 19.22 25.28
CA GLN A 14 21.15 19.95 26.09
C GLN A 14 20.69 21.35 26.51
N SER A 15 19.70 21.93 25.82
CA SER A 15 19.14 23.26 26.15
C SER A 15 17.94 23.22 27.11
N ALA A 16 17.57 22.04 27.59
CA ALA A 16 16.44 21.85 28.49
C ALA A 16 16.78 22.33 29.91
N THR A 17 16.55 23.61 30.18
CA THR A 17 16.39 24.11 31.56
C THR A 17 15.32 23.27 32.27
N PHE A 18 15.69 22.58 33.36
CA PHE A 18 14.82 21.66 34.10
C PHE A 18 13.49 22.35 34.45
N PRO A 19 12.39 22.02 33.75
CA PRO A 19 11.12 22.68 34.00
C PRO A 19 10.51 22.13 35.29
N SER A 20 9.83 22.97 36.07
CA SER A 20 9.02 22.54 37.22
C SER A 20 8.15 21.34 36.84
N LYS A 21 7.87 20.42 37.78
CA LYS A 21 7.07 19.21 37.54
C LYS A 21 5.77 19.49 36.76
N GLN A 22 5.16 20.65 36.98
CA GLN A 22 3.97 21.11 36.26
C GLN A 22 4.24 21.44 34.78
N LYS A 23 5.36 22.11 34.49
CA LYS A 23 5.78 22.43 33.12
C LYS A 23 6.22 21.18 32.36
N LEU A 24 6.87 20.23 33.03
CA LEU A 24 7.23 18.94 32.43
C LEU A 24 5.99 18.15 32.02
N LEU A 25 4.97 18.10 32.88
CA LEU A 25 3.70 17.43 32.59
C LEU A 25 3.01 18.05 31.36
N ILE A 26 2.98 19.38 31.25
CA ILE A 26 2.39 20.08 30.10
C ILE A 26 3.15 19.77 28.80
N VAL A 27 4.49 19.74 28.83
CA VAL A 27 5.29 19.42 27.63
C VAL A 27 5.04 17.97 27.19
N VAL A 28 4.99 17.03 28.14
CA VAL A 28 4.74 15.62 27.83
C VAL A 28 3.33 15.40 27.26
N THR A 29 2.30 16.05 27.79
CA THR A 29 0.93 15.92 27.27
C THR A 29 0.79 16.50 25.87
N ILE A 30 1.42 17.66 25.59
CA ILE A 30 1.44 18.25 24.24
C ILE A 30 2.18 17.32 23.27
N ALA A 31 3.32 16.77 23.66
CA ALA A 31 4.08 15.85 22.81
C ALA A 31 3.24 14.61 22.45
N ILE A 32 2.58 13.98 23.43
CA ILE A 32 1.72 12.81 23.22
C ILE A 32 0.52 13.16 22.31
N ALA A 33 -0.11 14.32 22.53
CA ALA A 33 -1.21 14.78 21.68
C ALA A 33 -0.74 14.97 20.23
N LEU A 34 0.44 15.56 20.01
CA LEU A 34 1.01 15.71 18.67
C LEU A 34 1.32 14.34 18.04
N PHE A 35 1.97 13.42 18.75
CA PHE A 35 2.29 12.09 18.23
C PHE A 35 1.06 11.23 17.91
N THR A 36 -0.07 11.48 18.57
CA THR A 36 -1.34 10.76 18.30
C THR A 36 -2.19 11.44 17.23
N ILE A 37 -2.17 12.76 17.14
CA ILE A 37 -2.95 13.53 16.16
C ILE A 37 -2.25 13.55 14.79
N ILE A 38 -0.91 13.58 14.73
CA ILE A 38 -0.15 13.63 13.47
C ILE A 38 -0.47 12.43 12.54
N PRO A 39 -0.47 11.16 12.99
CA PRO A 39 -0.84 10.01 12.14
C PRO A 39 -2.29 10.04 11.65
N ILE A 40 -3.20 10.66 12.43
CA ILE A 40 -4.62 10.77 12.09
C ILE A 40 -4.86 11.88 11.06
N LEU A 41 -4.08 12.96 11.12
CA LEU A 41 -4.16 14.08 10.17
C LEU A 41 -3.38 13.82 8.88
N TYR A 42 -2.36 12.96 8.91
CA TYR A 42 -1.54 12.62 7.74
C TYR A 42 -2.35 12.16 6.51
N PRO A 43 -3.32 11.22 6.61
CA PRO A 43 -4.13 10.81 5.46
C PRO A 43 -5.06 11.91 4.92
N PHE A 44 -5.30 12.98 5.69
CA PHE A 44 -6.19 14.08 5.28
C PHE A 44 -5.47 15.20 4.52
N VAL A 45 -4.13 15.26 4.62
CA VAL A 45 -3.32 16.31 3.97
C VAL A 45 -2.78 15.85 2.61
N GLU A 46 -2.60 14.54 2.39
CA GLU A 46 -1.98 14.04 1.16
C GLU A 46 -2.94 13.88 -0.03
N ASP A 47 -4.27 13.84 0.14
CA ASP A 47 -5.16 13.81 -1.04
C ASP A 47 -6.64 14.20 -0.74
N PRO A 48 -7.11 15.40 -1.12
CA PRO A 48 -8.53 15.76 -1.00
C PRO A 48 -9.44 14.97 -1.97
N ASN A 49 -8.88 14.14 -2.85
CA ASN A 49 -9.60 13.48 -3.94
C ASN A 49 -9.61 11.94 -3.88
N ILE A 50 -9.29 11.31 -2.74
CA ILE A 50 -9.42 9.83 -2.57
C ILE A 50 -10.82 9.34 -3.00
N PHE A 51 -11.86 10.10 -2.70
CA PHE A 51 -13.24 9.78 -3.10
C PHE A 51 -13.52 9.98 -4.60
N LEU A 52 -12.85 10.92 -5.26
CA LEU A 52 -13.02 11.20 -6.69
C LEU A 52 -12.27 10.19 -7.57
N LYS A 53 -11.28 9.47 -7.03
CA LYS A 53 -10.54 8.45 -7.76
C LYS A 53 -11.20 7.07 -7.72
N GLN A 54 -12.16 6.83 -6.81
CA GLN A 54 -13.01 5.64 -6.81
C GLN A 54 -14.17 5.70 -7.81
N GLN A 55 -14.23 6.73 -8.66
CA GLN A 55 -15.21 6.76 -9.74
C GLN A 55 -14.81 5.74 -10.82
N HIS A 56 -15.34 4.53 -10.62
CA HIS A 56 -15.45 3.45 -11.60
C HIS A 56 -15.77 4.04 -12.99
N PRO A 57 -15.03 3.69 -14.06
CA PRO A 57 -15.33 4.20 -15.39
C PRO A 57 -16.77 3.82 -15.78
N SER A 58 -17.57 4.85 -16.05
CA SER A 58 -18.97 4.76 -16.46
C SER A 58 -19.16 3.75 -17.60
N GLN A 59 -20.04 2.77 -17.40
CA GLN A 59 -20.53 1.92 -18.50
C GLN A 59 -21.30 2.78 -19.50
N THR A 60 -20.64 3.24 -20.55
CA THR A 60 -21.30 3.86 -21.70
C THR A 60 -21.70 2.78 -22.70
N ASN A 61 -22.91 2.23 -22.55
CA ASN A 61 -23.56 1.47 -23.61
C ASN A 61 -24.04 2.43 -24.70
N ILE A 62 -23.20 2.75 -25.69
CA ILE A 62 -23.66 3.42 -26.91
C ILE A 62 -24.08 2.34 -27.90
N ILE A 63 -25.38 2.02 -27.91
CA ILE A 63 -25.99 1.25 -28.99
C ILE A 63 -26.12 2.18 -30.20
N LYS A 64 -25.23 2.05 -31.19
CA LYS A 64 -25.46 2.54 -32.55
C LYS A 64 -25.71 1.35 -33.47
N LEU A 65 -26.97 1.21 -33.87
CA LEU A 65 -27.42 0.20 -34.81
C LEU A 65 -26.99 0.57 -36.23
N GLN A 66 -25.98 -0.11 -36.78
CA GLN A 66 -25.82 -0.31 -38.23
C GLN A 66 -24.77 -1.40 -38.52
N ASN A 67 -25.26 -2.59 -38.90
CA ASN A 67 -24.63 -3.72 -39.62
C ASN A 67 -23.08 -3.90 -39.63
N SER A 68 -22.42 -3.64 -38.52
CA SER A 68 -21.05 -4.11 -38.28
C SER A 68 -21.15 -5.21 -37.22
N VAL A 69 -20.39 -6.30 -37.41
CA VAL A 69 -20.08 -7.20 -36.29
C VAL A 69 -19.36 -6.31 -35.28
N VAL A 70 -20.11 -5.80 -34.31
CA VAL A 70 -19.57 -5.16 -33.14
C VAL A 70 -18.95 -6.31 -32.37
N THR A 71 -17.66 -6.56 -32.61
CA THR A 71 -16.84 -7.24 -31.62
C THR A 71 -16.85 -6.30 -30.44
N THR A 72 -17.83 -6.46 -29.55
CA THR A 72 -17.78 -5.88 -28.22
C THR A 72 -16.55 -6.52 -27.60
N HIS A 73 -15.41 -5.85 -27.70
CA HIS A 73 -14.29 -6.18 -26.83
C HIS A 73 -14.83 -5.84 -25.45
N GLU A 74 -15.38 -6.84 -24.77
CA GLU A 74 -15.82 -6.68 -23.40
C GLU A 74 -14.60 -6.14 -22.66
N THR A 75 -14.74 -4.94 -22.13
CA THR A 75 -13.67 -4.32 -21.36
C THR A 75 -13.51 -5.18 -20.13
N CYS A 76 -12.44 -5.97 -20.05
CA CYS A 76 -12.23 -6.79 -18.88
C CYS A 76 -12.00 -5.92 -17.65
N ASP A 77 -12.84 -6.09 -16.64
CA ASP A 77 -12.61 -5.50 -15.32
C ASP A 77 -11.61 -6.37 -14.55
N ILE A 78 -10.34 -6.01 -14.62
CA ILE A 78 -9.25 -6.73 -13.94
C ILE A 78 -9.37 -6.70 -12.41
N PHE A 79 -10.24 -5.86 -11.85
CA PHE A 79 -10.43 -5.70 -10.41
C PHE A 79 -11.56 -6.58 -9.84
N SER A 80 -12.37 -7.19 -10.71
CA SER A 80 -13.43 -8.14 -10.33
C SER A 80 -12.97 -9.57 -10.59
N GLY A 81 -13.07 -10.43 -9.58
CA GLY A 81 -12.60 -11.81 -9.68
C GLY A 81 -12.37 -12.45 -8.31
N GLU A 82 -11.55 -13.50 -8.30
CA GLU A 82 -11.27 -14.30 -7.11
C GLU A 82 -9.79 -14.64 -6.95
N TRP A 83 -9.40 -14.89 -5.70
CA TRP A 83 -8.10 -15.49 -5.41
C TRP A 83 -8.20 -17.00 -5.60
N VAL A 84 -7.31 -17.57 -6.42
CA VAL A 84 -7.22 -19.02 -6.64
C VAL A 84 -5.82 -19.54 -6.26
N PRO A 85 -5.70 -20.81 -5.81
CA PRO A 85 -4.40 -21.40 -5.52
C PRO A 85 -3.48 -21.43 -6.75
N ASN A 86 -2.23 -21.02 -6.58
CA ASN A 86 -1.19 -21.05 -7.61
C ASN A 86 -0.14 -22.11 -7.27
N ARG A 87 -0.04 -23.14 -8.12
CA ARG A 87 0.93 -24.24 -7.94
C ARG A 87 2.34 -23.88 -8.37
N GLU A 88 2.50 -22.86 -9.20
CA GLU A 88 3.79 -22.40 -9.74
C GLU A 88 4.47 -21.38 -8.81
N ALA A 89 3.75 -20.87 -7.81
CA ALA A 89 4.26 -19.91 -6.85
C ALA A 89 5.08 -20.56 -5.72
N PRO A 90 5.98 -19.79 -5.05
CA PRO A 90 6.31 -18.39 -5.34
C PRO A 90 7.32 -18.23 -6.48
N TYR A 91 7.17 -17.16 -7.27
CA TYR A 91 8.11 -16.84 -8.37
C TYR A 91 9.48 -16.38 -7.86
N TYR A 92 9.51 -15.77 -6.68
CA TYR A 92 10.74 -15.36 -6.01
C TYR A 92 10.64 -15.56 -4.50
N THR A 93 11.79 -15.71 -3.86
CA THR A 93 11.93 -15.91 -2.41
C THR A 93 12.89 -14.88 -1.83
N ASN A 94 13.02 -14.87 -0.50
CA ASN A 94 14.03 -14.06 0.20
C ASN A 94 15.47 -14.39 -0.20
N THR A 95 15.71 -15.53 -0.87
CA THR A 95 17.04 -15.94 -1.33
C THR A 95 17.27 -15.69 -2.82
N THR A 96 16.21 -15.68 -3.64
CA THR A 96 16.33 -15.50 -5.10
C THR A 96 16.20 -14.04 -5.53
N CYS A 97 15.54 -13.18 -4.75
CA CYS A 97 15.41 -11.76 -5.04
C CYS A 97 16.11 -10.90 -3.98
N TRP A 98 17.21 -10.27 -4.37
CA TRP A 98 17.99 -9.37 -3.52
C TRP A 98 17.33 -7.99 -3.33
N ALA A 99 16.37 -7.65 -4.18
CA ALA A 99 15.70 -6.35 -4.19
C ALA A 99 14.50 -6.28 -3.24
N ILE A 100 14.16 -7.36 -2.52
CA ILE A 100 13.10 -7.32 -1.50
C ILE A 100 13.56 -6.42 -0.35
N HIS A 101 12.86 -5.29 -0.17
CA HIS A 101 13.15 -4.38 0.94
C HIS A 101 12.96 -5.06 2.29
N GLU A 102 13.80 -4.70 3.27
CA GLU A 102 13.80 -5.32 4.61
C GLU A 102 12.39 -5.36 5.23
N HIS A 103 11.66 -4.24 5.25
CA HIS A 103 10.33 -4.17 5.85
C HIS A 103 9.25 -5.00 5.12
N GLN A 104 9.55 -5.54 3.93
CA GLN A 104 8.66 -6.42 3.14
C GLN A 104 9.12 -7.89 3.20
N ASN A 105 10.31 -8.19 3.72
CA ASN A 105 10.89 -9.53 3.70
C ASN A 105 10.44 -10.38 4.90
N CYS A 106 9.14 -10.67 4.99
CA CYS A 106 8.54 -11.40 6.12
C CYS A 106 9.23 -12.76 6.39
N MET A 107 9.66 -13.45 5.34
CA MET A 107 10.36 -14.74 5.47
C MET A 107 11.73 -14.59 6.15
N LYS A 108 12.48 -13.53 5.82
CA LYS A 108 13.74 -13.20 6.51
C LYS A 108 13.53 -12.90 7.99
N PHE A 109 12.41 -12.27 8.34
CA PHE A 109 12.06 -11.90 9.72
C PHE A 109 11.27 -12.98 10.47
N GLY A 110 11.29 -14.23 9.99
CA GLY A 110 10.86 -15.38 10.77
C GLY A 110 9.38 -15.72 10.68
N ARG A 111 8.64 -15.20 9.69
CA ARG A 111 7.26 -15.63 9.43
C ARG A 111 7.24 -17.14 9.09
N PRO A 112 6.52 -17.98 9.86
CA PRO A 112 6.57 -19.43 9.68
C PRO A 112 5.62 -19.96 8.61
N ASP A 113 4.51 -19.26 8.33
CA ASP A 113 3.53 -19.67 7.33
C ASP A 113 3.92 -19.19 5.92
N THR A 114 3.74 -20.06 4.91
CA THR A 114 4.10 -19.77 3.51
C THR A 114 2.91 -19.80 2.56
N GLU A 115 1.73 -20.24 3.02
CA GLU A 115 0.55 -20.44 2.20
C GLU A 115 0.04 -19.14 1.55
N PHE A 116 0.33 -17.97 2.16
CA PHE A 116 -0.05 -16.67 1.61
C PHE A 116 0.61 -16.37 0.25
N MET A 117 1.76 -16.98 -0.05
CA MET A 117 2.45 -16.78 -1.34
C MET A 117 1.90 -17.68 -2.45
N LYS A 118 1.04 -18.65 -2.13
CA LYS A 118 0.54 -19.66 -3.06
C LYS A 118 -0.82 -19.28 -3.67
N TRP A 119 -1.10 -18.00 -3.80
CA TRP A 119 -2.36 -17.49 -4.38
C TRP A 119 -2.05 -16.61 -5.58
N LYS A 120 -2.88 -16.71 -6.62
CA LYS A 120 -2.91 -15.78 -7.75
C LYS A 120 -4.29 -15.14 -7.86
N TRP A 121 -4.32 -13.90 -8.31
CA TRP A 121 -5.56 -13.23 -8.67
C TRP A 121 -6.04 -13.73 -10.03
N LYS A 122 -7.32 -14.08 -10.13
CA LYS A 122 -7.98 -14.51 -11.37
C LYS A 122 -9.16 -13.56 -11.64
N PRO A 123 -9.06 -12.65 -12.63
CA PRO A 123 -10.17 -11.80 -13.03
C PRO A 123 -11.28 -12.59 -13.72
N ASP A 124 -12.50 -12.06 -13.62
CA ASP A 124 -13.66 -12.62 -14.31
C ASP A 124 -13.61 -12.32 -15.81
N GLY A 125 -13.75 -13.37 -16.64
CA GLY A 125 -13.95 -13.23 -18.08
C GLY A 125 -12.72 -12.93 -18.93
N CYS A 126 -11.52 -12.75 -18.34
CA CYS A 126 -10.29 -12.49 -19.11
C CYS A 126 -9.01 -13.11 -18.52
N GLU A 127 -9.11 -14.27 -17.85
CA GLU A 127 -7.92 -14.96 -17.34
C GLU A 127 -6.86 -15.19 -18.43
N ASP A 128 -7.28 -15.51 -19.66
CA ASP A 128 -6.40 -15.76 -20.81
C ASP A 128 -5.73 -14.48 -21.37
N ASP A 129 -6.24 -13.30 -21.02
CA ASP A 129 -5.67 -12.01 -21.45
C ASP A 129 -4.53 -11.55 -20.53
N LEU A 130 -4.39 -12.16 -19.34
CA LEU A 130 -3.30 -11.84 -18.42
C LEU A 130 -2.03 -12.60 -18.79
N PRO A 131 -0.90 -11.91 -19.07
CA PRO A 131 0.35 -12.59 -19.33
C PRO A 131 0.84 -13.31 -18.06
N VAL A 132 1.38 -14.52 -18.24
CA VAL A 132 2.11 -15.21 -17.17
C VAL A 132 3.35 -14.40 -16.84
N PHE A 133 3.62 -14.25 -15.55
CA PHE A 133 4.80 -13.55 -15.07
C PHE A 133 6.08 -14.32 -15.44
N ASP A 134 6.98 -13.66 -16.17
CA ASP A 134 8.31 -14.17 -16.54
C ASP A 134 9.39 -13.38 -15.74
N PRO A 135 9.93 -13.95 -14.66
CA PRO A 135 10.83 -13.28 -13.70
C PRO A 135 12.25 -12.97 -14.18
#